data_AF-A0A521CA01-F1
#
_entry.id   AF-A0A521CA01-F1
#
_cell.length_a   1.000
_cell.length_b   1.000
_cell.length_c   1.000
_cell.angle_alpha   90.00
_cell.angle_beta   90.00
_cell.angle_gamma   90.00
#
_symmetry.space_group_name_H-M   'P 1'
#
loop_
_entity.id
_entity.type
_entity.pdbx_description
1 polymer ?
#
loop_
_entity_poly.entity_id
_entity_poly.type
_entity_poly.pdbx_seq_one_letter_code
_entity_poly.pdbx_strand_id
1 'polypeptide(L)'
;MSSHHIVRDRQEPALLVLSLEGFNEEYLGQLLEWSPLVFSVLAEAEKLHVMGIKIDSVFVEKDDVSPLNSFQEHTELVKLSHLNVPNTIQFLINEGFPAINIIGSVETLSLLLPFTRIIDLVLFTAATKWFPVNNVLEKWYRKGEDLVVFSGEGSSIKLSNSASVGNNRFVTLCEGIVTIEAGNKPIFVGENL
;
A
#
# COMPACT_ATOMS: atom_id res chain seq x y z
N MET A 1 -23.22 31.48 -10.63
CA MET A 1 -21.95 30.72 -10.66
C MET A 1 -22.14 29.52 -9.76
N SER A 2 -22.14 28.31 -10.33
CA SER A 2 -22.40 27.08 -9.58
C SER A 2 -21.17 26.74 -8.73
N SER A 3 -21.32 26.84 -7.42
CA SER A 3 -20.36 26.34 -6.45
C SER A 3 -20.41 24.81 -6.46
N HIS A 4 -19.56 24.17 -7.25
CA HIS A 4 -19.27 22.75 -7.05
C HIS A 4 -18.44 22.64 -5.75
N HIS A 5 -19.11 22.54 -4.60
CA HIS A 5 -18.51 21.90 -3.43
C HIS A 5 -18.53 20.40 -3.70
N ILE A 6 -17.50 19.88 -4.39
CA ILE A 6 -17.21 18.46 -4.29
C ILE A 6 -16.64 18.29 -2.88
N VAL A 7 -17.43 17.71 -1.99
CA VAL A 7 -16.96 17.24 -0.69
C VAL A 7 -15.97 16.11 -0.98
N ARG A 8 -14.68 16.45 -1.07
CA ARG A 8 -13.58 15.54 -1.42
C ARG A 8 -13.03 14.76 -0.24
N ASP A 9 -13.46 15.06 0.98
CA ASP A 9 -12.76 14.56 2.15
C ASP A 9 -12.95 13.04 2.28
N ARG A 10 -11.85 12.31 2.04
CA ARG A 10 -11.65 10.89 2.35
C ARG A 10 -12.49 9.90 1.54
N GLN A 11 -12.84 10.22 0.29
CA GLN A 11 -13.45 9.25 -0.63
C GLN A 11 -12.42 8.38 -1.36
N GLU A 12 -11.19 8.85 -1.44
CA GLU A 12 -10.09 8.22 -2.18
C GLU A 12 -9.06 7.60 -1.22
N PRO A 13 -8.28 6.60 -1.67
CA PRO A 13 -7.22 6.03 -0.85
C PRO A 13 -6.17 7.07 -0.46
N ALA A 14 -5.74 7.03 0.80
CA ALA A 14 -4.52 7.72 1.20
C ALA A 14 -3.30 7.09 0.51
N LEU A 15 -2.27 7.89 0.24
CA LEU A 15 -0.95 7.39 -0.19
C LEU A 15 0.02 7.49 0.99
N LEU A 16 0.49 6.35 1.49
CA LEU A 16 1.47 6.26 2.56
C LEU A 16 2.84 5.87 2.01
N VAL A 17 3.82 6.75 2.12
CA VAL A 17 5.21 6.51 1.68
C VAL A 17 6.09 6.15 2.87
N LEU A 18 6.42 4.87 2.98
CA LEU A 18 7.32 4.33 4.02
C LEU A 18 8.77 4.23 3.51
N SER A 19 8.96 3.92 2.23
CA SER A 19 10.26 3.92 1.58
C SER A 19 10.09 4.08 0.06
N LEU A 20 10.90 4.93 -0.57
CA LEU A 20 11.00 5.05 -2.03
C LEU A 20 12.21 4.32 -2.61
N GLU A 21 12.83 3.41 -1.87
CA GLU A 21 14.03 2.71 -2.32
C GLU A 21 13.73 1.83 -3.53
N GLY A 22 14.41 2.08 -4.65
CA GLY A 22 14.23 1.35 -5.91
C GLY A 22 12.85 1.50 -6.56
N PHE A 23 11.97 2.36 -6.02
CA PHE A 23 10.63 2.56 -6.56
C PHE A 23 10.68 3.40 -7.85
N ASN A 24 9.93 2.98 -8.86
CA ASN A 24 9.93 3.62 -10.16
C ASN A 24 9.09 4.92 -10.13
N GLU A 25 9.67 6.01 -10.63
CA GLU A 25 9.07 7.36 -10.61
C GLU A 25 7.83 7.49 -11.50
N GLU A 26 7.74 6.74 -12.60
CA GLU A 26 6.56 6.72 -13.48
C GLU A 26 5.35 6.13 -12.75
N TYR A 27 5.53 5.01 -12.03
CA TYR A 27 4.45 4.44 -11.20
C TYR A 27 4.08 5.35 -10.04
N LEU A 28 5.05 6.04 -9.44
CA LEU A 28 4.75 7.06 -8.44
C LEU A 28 3.88 8.17 -9.03
N GLY A 29 4.20 8.64 -10.24
CA GLY A 29 3.38 9.58 -10.99
C GLY A 29 1.93 9.10 -11.16
N GLN A 30 1.74 7.85 -11.60
CA GLN A 30 0.41 7.25 -11.76
C GLN A 30 -0.39 7.21 -10.44
N LEU A 31 0.25 6.93 -9.30
CA LEU A 31 -0.40 6.97 -8.00
C LEU A 31 -0.83 8.40 -7.61
N LEU A 32 -0.04 9.40 -8.00
CA LEU A 32 -0.30 10.80 -7.72
C LEU A 32 -1.35 11.45 -8.65
N GLU A 33 -1.64 10.88 -9.82
CA GLU A 33 -2.68 11.36 -10.74
C GLU A 33 -4.08 11.38 -10.11
N TRP A 34 -4.30 10.50 -9.12
CA TRP A 34 -5.54 10.47 -8.34
C TRP A 34 -5.62 11.62 -7.32
N SER A 35 -4.58 12.46 -7.20
CA SER A 35 -4.49 13.53 -6.20
C SER A 35 -4.75 13.04 -4.76
N PRO A 36 -4.13 11.93 -4.31
CA PRO A 36 -4.36 11.41 -2.96
C PRO A 36 -3.79 12.36 -1.90
N LEU A 37 -4.26 12.22 -0.66
CA LEU A 37 -3.56 12.78 0.49
C LEU A 37 -2.29 11.97 0.75
N VAL A 38 -1.15 12.64 0.72
CA VAL A 38 0.18 12.03 0.82
C VAL A 38 0.68 12.10 2.25
N PHE A 39 0.85 10.94 2.85
CA PHE A 39 1.47 10.73 4.14
C PHE A 39 2.87 10.15 3.93
N SER A 40 3.85 10.58 4.72
CA SER A 40 5.20 10.00 4.69
C SER A 40 5.80 9.86 6.07
N VAL A 41 6.85 9.04 6.18
CA VAL A 41 7.76 9.09 7.32
C VAL A 41 8.81 10.17 7.09
N LEU A 42 9.36 10.73 8.18
CA LEU A 42 10.35 11.81 8.09
C LEU A 42 11.54 11.47 7.19
N ALA A 43 11.99 10.21 7.20
CA ALA A 43 13.13 9.75 6.39
C ALA A 43 12.91 9.89 4.87
N GLU A 44 11.67 9.88 4.39
CA GLU A 44 11.34 9.99 2.96
C GLU A 44 10.85 11.39 2.58
N ALA A 45 10.56 12.25 3.57
CA ALA A 45 9.96 13.55 3.33
C ALA A 45 10.85 14.49 2.52
N GLU A 46 12.17 14.51 2.79
CA GLU A 46 13.12 15.32 2.03
C GLU A 46 13.18 14.89 0.55
N LYS A 47 13.21 13.57 0.30
CA LYS A 47 13.25 13.02 -1.05
C LYS A 47 11.99 13.39 -1.83
N LEU A 48 10.81 13.20 -1.23
CA LEU A 48 9.53 13.59 -1.82
C LEU A 48 9.49 15.10 -2.14
N HIS A 49 9.99 15.93 -1.23
CA HIS A 49 10.06 17.37 -1.43
C HIS A 49 10.95 17.76 -2.63
N VAL A 50 12.14 17.18 -2.74
CA VAL A 50 13.06 17.40 -3.88
C VAL A 50 12.43 16.97 -5.21
N MET A 51 11.60 15.92 -5.20
CA MET A 51 10.82 15.47 -6.36
C MET A 51 9.65 16.40 -6.71
N GLY A 52 9.43 17.47 -5.93
CA GLY A 52 8.31 18.41 -6.12
C GLY A 52 6.95 17.83 -5.71
N ILE A 53 6.94 16.75 -4.93
CA ILE A 53 5.72 16.11 -4.46
C ILE A 53 5.27 16.82 -3.18
N LYS A 54 4.00 17.26 -3.17
CA LYS A 54 3.40 17.85 -1.98
C LYS A 54 3.13 16.76 -0.93
N ILE A 55 3.63 16.99 0.27
CA ILE A 55 3.38 16.12 1.43
C ILE A 55 2.35 16.81 2.32
N ASP A 56 1.21 16.16 2.53
CA ASP A 56 0.15 16.68 3.39
C ASP A 56 0.47 16.44 4.87
N SER A 57 1.06 15.29 5.20
CA SER A 57 1.39 14.95 6.58
C SER A 57 2.64 14.07 6.71
N VAL A 58 3.40 14.31 7.77
CA VAL A 58 4.57 13.49 8.11
C VAL A 58 4.38 12.86 9.49
N PHE A 59 4.55 11.54 9.55
CA PHE A 59 4.56 10.79 10.79
C PHE A 59 5.92 10.93 11.49
N VAL A 60 5.87 11.29 12.77
CA VAL A 60 7.04 11.41 13.64
C VAL A 60 6.76 10.78 14.99
N GLU A 61 7.81 10.39 15.71
CA GLU A 61 7.66 9.97 17.10
C GLU A 61 7.32 11.18 17.98
N LYS A 62 6.58 10.97 19.08
CA LYS A 62 6.00 12.05 19.89
C LYS A 62 7.03 13.06 20.42
N ASP A 63 8.20 12.56 20.78
CA ASP A 63 9.31 13.33 21.35
C ASP A 63 10.23 13.91 20.26
N ASP A 64 9.91 13.70 18.99
CA ASP A 64 10.66 14.28 17.88
C ASP A 64 10.44 15.80 17.82
N VAL A 65 11.56 16.52 17.80
CA VAL A 65 11.64 17.99 17.73
C VAL A 65 12.21 18.46 16.38
N SER A 66 12.33 17.55 15.40
CA SER A 66 12.84 17.86 14.07
C SER A 66 12.06 19.03 13.45
N PRO A 67 12.74 20.07 12.93
CA PRO A 67 12.08 21.25 12.40
C PRO A 67 11.56 20.96 11.00
N LEU A 68 10.38 20.36 10.86
CA LEU A 68 9.82 20.08 9.52
C LEU A 68 9.48 21.32 8.70
N ASN A 69 9.38 22.49 9.34
CA ASN A 69 9.22 23.77 8.68
C ASN A 69 10.38 24.11 7.70
N SER A 70 11.45 23.31 7.63
CA SER A 70 12.51 23.50 6.64
C SER A 70 12.18 22.99 5.24
N PHE A 71 11.23 22.07 5.08
CA PHE A 71 11.02 21.38 3.80
C PHE A 71 9.84 21.94 3.01
N GLN A 72 8.64 22.05 3.58
CA GLN A 72 7.49 22.55 2.83
C GLN A 72 6.51 23.33 3.72
N GLU A 73 6.02 24.48 3.24
CA GLU A 73 4.93 25.20 3.87
C GLU A 73 3.63 24.38 3.76
N HIS A 74 2.85 24.29 4.83
CA HIS A 74 1.55 23.56 4.90
C HIS A 74 1.62 22.03 5.02
N THR A 75 2.75 21.47 5.47
CA THR A 75 2.83 20.05 5.90
C THR A 75 2.49 19.90 7.38
N GLU A 76 1.57 19.01 7.73
CA GLU A 76 1.20 18.72 9.12
C GLU A 76 2.07 17.63 9.76
N LEU A 77 2.26 17.72 11.07
CA LEU A 77 2.98 16.69 11.84
C LEU A 77 2.03 15.80 12.60
N VAL A 78 2.08 14.51 12.29
CA VAL A 78 1.32 13.50 12.99
C VAL A 78 2.24 12.80 13.98
N LYS A 79 2.06 13.13 15.26
CA LYS A 79 2.84 12.57 16.36
C LYS A 79 2.26 11.23 16.81
N LEU A 80 3.04 10.17 16.67
CA LEU A 80 2.71 8.84 17.17
C LEU A 80 3.51 8.56 18.45
N SER A 81 2.90 7.86 19.40
CA SER A 81 3.61 7.43 20.63
C SER A 81 4.83 6.56 20.30
N HIS A 82 4.72 5.73 19.26
CA HIS A 82 5.80 4.95 18.68
C HIS A 82 5.64 4.96 17.16
N LEU A 83 6.68 5.35 16.43
CA LEU A 83 6.64 5.35 14.97
C LEU A 83 6.90 3.94 14.43
N ASN A 84 5.84 3.30 13.92
CA ASN A 84 5.91 2.00 13.24
C ASN A 84 4.72 1.83 12.28
N VAL A 85 4.82 0.87 11.35
CA VAL A 85 3.79 0.63 10.33
C VAL A 85 2.41 0.35 10.94
N PRO A 86 2.23 -0.52 11.95
CA PRO A 86 0.91 -0.72 12.55
C PRO A 86 0.27 0.56 13.07
N ASN A 87 1.04 1.44 13.72
CA ASN A 87 0.52 2.69 14.26
C ASN A 87 0.18 3.71 13.17
N THR A 88 0.93 3.77 12.06
CA THR A 88 0.58 4.64 10.92
C THR A 88 -0.72 4.19 10.26
N ILE A 89 -0.91 2.87 10.09
CA ILE A 89 -2.15 2.31 9.54
C ILE A 89 -3.33 2.56 10.50
N GLN A 90 -3.15 2.33 11.80
CA GLN A 90 -4.20 2.59 12.79
C GLN A 90 -4.63 4.06 12.82
N PHE A 91 -3.69 4.99 12.67
CA PHE A 91 -4.01 6.41 12.55
C PHE A 91 -4.90 6.67 11.34
N LEU A 92 -4.54 6.17 10.15
CA LEU A 92 -5.32 6.37 8.93
C LEU A 92 -6.72 5.73 8.99
N ILE A 93 -6.85 4.58 9.67
CA ILE A 93 -8.15 3.97 9.95
C ILE A 93 -9.00 4.87 10.86
N ASN A 94 -8.40 5.44 11.91
CA ASN A 94 -9.11 6.33 12.84
C ASN A 94 -9.52 7.65 12.18
N GLU A 95 -8.71 8.13 11.23
CA GLU A 95 -9.08 9.23 10.34
C GLU A 95 -10.15 8.81 9.32
N GLY A 96 -10.55 7.55 9.23
CA GLY A 96 -11.67 7.13 8.38
C GLY A 96 -11.36 7.15 6.89
N PHE A 97 -10.10 6.94 6.51
CA PHE A 97 -9.78 6.63 5.11
C PHE A 97 -10.38 5.27 4.73
N PRO A 98 -10.97 5.13 3.53
CA PRO A 98 -11.60 3.89 3.09
C PRO A 98 -10.56 2.86 2.65
N ALA A 99 -9.39 3.32 2.19
CA ALA A 99 -8.32 2.50 1.64
C ALA A 99 -6.97 3.20 1.79
N ILE A 100 -5.88 2.43 1.70
CA ILE A 100 -4.51 2.95 1.75
C ILE A 100 -3.66 2.27 0.67
N ASN A 101 -3.08 3.08 -0.21
CA ASN A 101 -1.97 2.69 -1.06
C ASN A 101 -0.67 2.96 -0.30
N ILE A 102 0.21 1.97 -0.22
CA ILE A 102 1.44 2.04 0.58
C ILE A 102 2.62 1.83 -0.35
N ILE A 103 3.64 2.67 -0.29
CA ILE A 103 4.93 2.42 -0.94
C ILE A 103 5.94 2.01 0.13
N GLY A 104 6.54 0.84 -0.01
CA GLY A 104 7.51 0.33 0.95
C GLY A 104 8.18 -0.95 0.49
N SER A 105 8.65 -1.76 1.45
CA SER A 105 9.38 -2.99 1.19
C SER A 105 8.55 -4.25 1.48
N VAL A 106 9.00 -5.41 1.03
CA VAL A 106 8.28 -6.69 1.18
C VAL A 106 8.07 -7.06 2.66
N GLU A 107 8.98 -6.67 3.55
CA GLU A 107 8.90 -6.90 4.99
C GLU A 107 7.63 -6.27 5.60
N THR A 108 7.12 -5.20 4.98
CA THR A 108 5.88 -4.50 5.36
C THR A 108 4.67 -5.43 5.33
N LEU A 109 4.62 -6.42 4.43
CA LEU A 109 3.47 -7.31 4.27
C LEU A 109 3.07 -8.01 5.57
N SER A 110 4.07 -8.46 6.34
CA SER A 110 3.85 -9.13 7.63
C SER A 110 3.14 -8.23 8.65
N LEU A 111 3.44 -6.93 8.62
CA LEU A 111 2.88 -5.91 9.51
C LEU A 111 1.48 -5.48 9.08
N LEU A 112 1.11 -5.67 7.81
CA LEU A 112 -0.19 -5.32 7.26
C LEU A 112 -1.25 -6.41 7.42
N LEU A 113 -0.86 -7.68 7.59
CA LEU A 113 -1.78 -8.82 7.76
C LEU A 113 -2.91 -8.60 8.78
N PRO A 114 -2.68 -8.00 9.97
CA PRO A 114 -3.75 -7.75 10.94
C PRO A 114 -4.83 -6.78 10.45
N PHE A 115 -4.53 -5.94 9.47
CA PHE A 115 -5.39 -4.86 8.99
C PHE A 115 -6.18 -5.21 7.73
N THR A 116 -5.86 -6.32 7.05
CA THR A 116 -6.44 -6.67 5.74
C THR A 116 -7.96 -6.89 5.76
N ARG A 117 -8.54 -7.18 6.93
CA ARG A 117 -9.99 -7.35 7.14
C ARG A 117 -10.66 -6.09 7.69
N ILE A 118 -9.89 -5.03 7.94
CA ILE A 118 -10.34 -3.79 8.59
C ILE A 118 -10.39 -2.66 7.56
N ILE A 119 -9.40 -2.59 6.68
CA ILE A 119 -9.27 -1.55 5.65
C ILE A 119 -8.71 -2.13 4.36
N ASP A 120 -9.07 -1.55 3.22
CA ASP A 120 -8.52 -1.93 1.93
C ASP A 120 -7.07 -1.45 1.81
N LEU A 121 -6.17 -2.36 1.46
CA LEU A 121 -4.74 -2.11 1.41
C LEU A 121 -4.15 -2.57 0.08
N VAL A 122 -3.26 -1.76 -0.47
CA VAL A 122 -2.37 -2.16 -1.56
C VAL A 122 -0.95 -1.74 -1.20
N LEU A 123 -0.02 -2.68 -1.21
CA LEU A 123 1.41 -2.39 -1.04
C LEU A 123 2.11 -2.41 -2.39
N PHE A 124 2.81 -1.33 -2.70
CA PHE A 124 3.67 -1.15 -3.85
C PHE A 124 5.11 -1.28 -3.38
N THR A 125 5.83 -2.20 -3.99
CA THR A 125 7.29 -2.39 -3.85
C THR A 125 7.95 -2.06 -5.18
N ALA A 126 9.28 -2.08 -5.26
CA ALA A 126 10.04 -1.67 -6.44
C ALA A 126 9.51 -2.19 -7.79
N ALA A 127 9.02 -3.44 -7.84
CA ALA A 127 8.52 -4.06 -9.07
C ALA A 127 7.21 -4.83 -8.90
N THR A 128 6.59 -4.80 -7.71
CA THR A 128 5.45 -5.66 -7.40
C THR A 128 4.37 -4.91 -6.65
N LYS A 129 3.14 -5.06 -7.14
CA LYS A 129 1.91 -4.65 -6.48
C LYS A 129 1.36 -5.82 -5.69
N TRP A 130 1.11 -5.61 -4.41
CA TRP A 130 0.61 -6.60 -3.48
C TRP A 130 -0.78 -6.21 -2.98
N PHE A 131 -1.72 -7.13 -3.05
CA PHE A 131 -3.07 -6.96 -2.54
C PHE A 131 -3.47 -8.14 -1.66
N PRO A 132 -4.27 -7.91 -0.60
CA PRO A 132 -4.69 -8.97 0.30
C PRO A 132 -5.80 -9.84 -0.33
N VAL A 133 -5.78 -11.12 0.00
CA VAL A 133 -6.89 -12.05 -0.22
C VAL A 133 -7.31 -12.59 1.14
N ASN A 134 -8.49 -12.15 1.59
CA ASN A 134 -8.99 -12.50 2.93
C ASN A 134 -9.68 -13.87 2.98
N ASN A 135 -10.44 -14.20 1.92
CA ASN A 135 -11.19 -15.44 1.77
C ASN A 135 -11.06 -15.93 0.32
N VAL A 136 -11.71 -15.26 -0.62
CA VAL A 136 -11.69 -15.60 -2.05
C VAL A 136 -11.58 -14.31 -2.85
N LEU A 137 -10.75 -14.32 -3.89
CA LEU A 137 -10.67 -13.26 -4.89
C LEU A 137 -10.75 -13.89 -6.28
N GLU A 138 -11.55 -13.29 -7.15
CA GLU A 138 -11.59 -13.61 -8.57
C GLU A 138 -11.03 -12.45 -9.37
N LYS A 139 -10.02 -12.71 -10.20
CA LYS A 139 -9.41 -11.69 -11.05
C LYS A 139 -9.04 -12.29 -12.40
N TRP A 140 -9.23 -11.51 -13.46
CA TRP A 140 -8.87 -11.92 -14.81
C TRP A 140 -7.38 -11.70 -15.06
N TYR A 141 -6.70 -12.69 -15.65
CA TYR A 141 -5.29 -12.64 -16.03
C TYR A 141 -5.08 -13.15 -17.45
N ARG A 142 -4.02 -12.69 -18.12
CA ARG A 142 -3.52 -13.31 -19.35
C ARG A 142 -2.81 -14.62 -19.01
N LYS A 143 -2.60 -15.44 -20.03
CA LYS A 143 -1.75 -16.62 -19.93
C LYS A 143 -0.28 -16.23 -19.70
N GLY A 144 0.39 -16.91 -18.78
CA GLY A 144 1.82 -16.74 -18.51
C GLY A 144 2.18 -15.59 -17.57
N GLU A 145 1.21 -15.05 -16.83
CA GLU A 145 1.48 -14.03 -15.82
C GLU A 145 2.05 -14.66 -14.54
N ASP A 146 3.08 -14.02 -13.99
CA ASP A 146 3.73 -14.38 -12.73
C ASP A 146 2.93 -13.86 -11.54
N LEU A 147 2.56 -14.76 -10.63
CA LEU A 147 1.95 -14.45 -9.35
C LEU A 147 2.88 -14.92 -8.23
N VAL A 148 3.04 -14.08 -7.22
CA VAL A 148 3.80 -14.40 -6.01
C VAL A 148 2.85 -14.37 -4.82
N VAL A 149 2.98 -15.31 -3.89
CA VAL A 149 2.15 -15.33 -2.69
C VAL A 149 3.01 -15.14 -1.45
N PHE A 150 2.59 -14.21 -0.60
CA PHE A 150 3.11 -14.03 0.73
C PHE A 150 2.06 -14.46 1.75
N SER A 151 2.41 -15.36 2.66
CA SER A 151 1.51 -15.86 3.68
C SER A 151 2.25 -16.16 4.98
N GLY A 152 1.55 -16.02 6.11
CA GLY A 152 2.10 -16.40 7.41
C GLY A 152 2.16 -17.92 7.57
N GLU A 153 2.93 -18.39 8.55
CA GLU A 153 3.05 -19.83 8.83
C GLU A 153 1.68 -20.51 9.03
N GLY A 154 1.54 -21.70 8.43
CA GLY A 154 0.33 -22.52 8.50
C GLY A 154 -0.84 -22.03 7.64
N SER A 155 -0.63 -21.06 6.75
CA SER A 155 -1.64 -20.63 5.77
C SER A 155 -1.74 -21.64 4.63
N SER A 156 -2.97 -21.95 4.20
CA SER A 156 -3.23 -22.74 3.00
C SER A 156 -3.77 -21.84 1.89
N ILE A 157 -3.40 -22.15 0.65
CA ILE A 157 -3.71 -21.35 -0.53
C ILE A 157 -4.14 -22.29 -1.65
N LYS A 158 -5.18 -21.91 -2.38
CA LYS A 158 -5.57 -22.57 -3.64
C LYS A 158 -5.72 -21.53 -4.74
N LEU A 159 -5.08 -21.75 -5.88
CA LEU A 159 -5.27 -20.94 -7.08
C LEU A 159 -5.79 -21.83 -8.20
N SER A 160 -6.91 -21.44 -8.81
CA SER A 160 -7.38 -22.05 -10.06
C SER A 160 -6.57 -21.51 -11.25
N ASN A 161 -6.66 -22.18 -12.42
CA ASN A 161 -6.05 -21.73 -13.68
C ASN A 161 -4.56 -21.30 -13.56
N SER A 162 -3.81 -21.95 -12.66
CA SER A 162 -2.40 -21.66 -12.42
C SER A 162 -1.63 -22.93 -12.07
N ALA A 163 -0.32 -22.90 -12.30
CA ALA A 163 0.60 -23.93 -11.86
C ALA A 163 1.64 -23.34 -10.91
N SER A 164 1.94 -24.05 -9.82
CA SER A 164 3.04 -23.67 -8.94
C SER A 164 4.38 -23.91 -9.62
N VAL A 165 5.27 -22.92 -9.55
CA VAL A 165 6.65 -22.99 -10.05
C VAL A 165 7.68 -23.02 -8.91
N GLY A 166 7.23 -23.25 -7.67
CA GLY A 166 8.06 -23.29 -6.46
C GLY A 166 8.20 -21.92 -5.77
N ASN A 167 8.71 -21.91 -4.53
CA ASN A 167 8.97 -20.69 -3.74
C ASN A 167 7.76 -19.72 -3.66
N ASN A 168 6.56 -20.26 -3.45
CA ASN A 168 5.30 -19.50 -3.42
C ASN A 168 5.00 -18.70 -4.70
N ARG A 169 5.58 -19.11 -5.83
CA ARG A 169 5.29 -18.54 -7.14
C ARG A 169 4.36 -19.44 -7.94
N PHE A 170 3.53 -18.81 -8.75
CA PHE A 170 2.56 -19.43 -9.63
C PHE A 170 2.60 -18.74 -10.99
N VAL A 171 2.28 -19.49 -12.03
CA VAL A 171 2.12 -18.96 -13.39
C VAL A 171 0.74 -19.31 -13.91
N THR A 172 0.04 -18.34 -14.49
CA THR A 172 -1.29 -18.55 -15.06
C THR A 172 -1.23 -19.43 -16.32
N LEU A 173 -2.13 -20.39 -16.44
CA LEU A 173 -2.08 -21.42 -17.48
C LEU A 173 -2.81 -21.02 -18.77
N CYS A 174 -3.95 -20.35 -18.62
CA CYS A 174 -4.80 -19.87 -19.69
C CYS A 174 -5.22 -18.43 -19.41
N GLU A 175 -5.62 -17.70 -20.44
CA GLU A 175 -6.33 -16.43 -20.26
C GLU A 175 -7.70 -16.69 -19.62
N GLY A 176 -8.08 -15.88 -18.64
CA GLY A 176 -9.34 -16.06 -17.94
C GLY A 176 -9.30 -15.70 -16.47
N ILE A 177 -10.36 -16.08 -15.77
CA ILE A 177 -10.49 -15.86 -14.33
C ILE A 177 -9.56 -16.83 -13.59
N VAL A 178 -8.76 -16.28 -12.68
CA VAL A 178 -8.06 -17.00 -11.62
C VAL A 178 -8.82 -16.75 -10.33
N THR A 179 -9.23 -17.82 -9.67
CA THR A 179 -9.83 -17.81 -8.34
C THR A 179 -8.74 -18.11 -7.34
N ILE A 180 -8.50 -17.18 -6.42
CA ILE A 180 -7.51 -17.26 -5.36
C ILE A 180 -8.25 -17.44 -4.04
N GLU A 181 -8.06 -18.58 -3.39
CA GLU A 181 -8.67 -18.88 -2.09
C GLU A 181 -7.58 -18.89 -1.01
N ALA A 182 -7.75 -18.01 -0.04
CA ALA A 182 -7.04 -18.05 1.23
C ALA A 182 -7.76 -18.99 2.19
N GLY A 183 -7.00 -19.81 2.91
CA GLY A 183 -7.54 -20.75 3.89
C GLY A 183 -8.02 -20.07 5.17
N ASN A 184 -7.41 -20.43 6.30
CA ASN A 184 -7.78 -19.93 7.62
C ASN A 184 -7.26 -18.50 7.91
N LYS A 185 -6.21 -18.06 7.22
CA LYS A 185 -5.53 -16.78 7.43
C LYS A 185 -5.48 -15.98 6.12
N PRO A 186 -5.57 -14.64 6.18
CA PRO A 186 -5.37 -13.80 5.01
C PRO A 186 -3.96 -13.98 4.46
N ILE A 187 -3.84 -13.80 3.14
CA ILE A 187 -2.57 -13.83 2.40
C ILE A 187 -2.44 -12.55 1.58
N PHE A 188 -1.24 -12.28 1.08
CA PHE A 188 -1.02 -11.29 0.03
C PHE A 188 -0.65 -11.99 -1.27
N VAL A 189 -1.18 -11.46 -2.38
CA VAL A 189 -0.79 -11.86 -3.72
C VAL A 189 -0.10 -10.67 -4.38
N GLY A 190 1.09 -10.93 -4.90
CA GLY A 190 1.92 -10.00 -5.63
C GLY A 190 1.83 -10.24 -7.13
N GLU A 191 1.67 -9.17 -7.88
CA GLU A 191 1.76 -9.13 -9.34
C GLU A 191 2.80 -8.09 -9.78
N ASN A 192 3.44 -8.31 -10.92
CA ASN A 192 4.38 -7.33 -11.46
C ASN A 192 3.65 -6.02 -11.78
N LEU A 193 4.31 -4.90 -11.48
CA LEU A 193 3.85 -3.56 -11.85
C LEU A 193 3.88 -3.37 -13.38
#